data_AF-A0A2M8J3N1-F1
#
_entry.id   AF-A0A2M8J3N1-F1
#
_cell.length_a   1.000
_cell.length_b   1.000
_cell.length_c   1.000
_cell.angle_alpha   90.00
_cell.angle_beta   90.00
_cell.angle_gamma   90.00
#
_symmetry.space_group_name_H-M   'P 1'
#
loop_
_entity.id
_entity.type
_entity.pdbx_description
1 polymer ?
#
loop_
_entity_poly.entity_id
_entity_poly.type
_entity_poly.pdbx_seq_one_letter_code
_entity_poly.pdbx_strand_id
1 'polypeptide(L)'
;MGIVAVIVAAVAGFAFGAVWYMSLSGPWLRATGMELDAQGQPVNKAGALPFVISGVTMLLVAGMMRHTFAMTGIDTAGKGLVTGLGVGAFFITPWIAMNYAYSMRNPRLIAIDGGYAILGCGVIGLVLGLF
;
A
#
# COMPACT_ATOMS: atom_id res chain seq x y z
N MET A 1 -14.86 15.77 -4.32
CA MET A 1 -13.55 15.14 -4.67
C MET A 1 -12.54 16.07 -5.37
N GLY A 2 -11.93 17.05 -4.68
CA GLY A 2 -10.89 17.93 -5.25
C GLY A 2 -9.45 17.39 -5.11
N ILE A 3 -8.43 18.17 -5.54
CA ILE A 3 -7.00 17.85 -5.34
C ILE A 3 -6.66 17.61 -3.87
N VAL A 4 -7.32 18.35 -2.96
CA VAL A 4 -7.16 18.17 -1.51
C VAL A 4 -7.50 16.74 -1.06
N ALA A 5 -8.58 16.16 -1.59
CA ALA A 5 -8.97 14.79 -1.26
C ALA A 5 -7.90 13.77 -1.66
N VAL A 6 -7.26 13.97 -2.81
CA VAL A 6 -6.18 13.11 -3.31
C VAL A 6 -4.96 13.19 -2.40
N ILE A 7 -4.54 14.40 -2.00
CA ILE A 7 -3.39 14.60 -1.12
C ILE A 7 -3.66 13.96 0.25
N VAL A 8 -4.83 14.21 0.84
CA VAL A 8 -5.19 13.66 2.16
C VAL A 8 -5.26 12.13 2.11
N ALA A 9 -5.86 11.55 1.06
CA ALA A 9 -5.91 10.10 0.88
C ALA A 9 -4.53 9.48 0.69
N ALA A 10 -3.64 10.13 -0.08
CA ALA A 10 -2.26 9.67 -0.25
C ALA A 10 -1.47 9.69 1.06
N VAL A 11 -1.61 10.76 1.86
CA VAL A 11 -0.98 10.87 3.19
C VAL A 11 -1.52 9.77 4.12
N ALA A 12 -2.83 9.53 4.12
CA ALA A 12 -3.42 8.47 4.92
C ALA A 12 -2.91 7.07 4.52
N GLY A 13 -2.82 6.79 3.21
CA GLY A 13 -2.25 5.55 2.69
C GLY A 13 -0.77 5.37 3.07
N PHE A 14 0.02 6.44 2.95
CA PHE A 14 1.44 6.43 3.34
C PHE A 14 1.63 6.20 4.84
N ALA A 15 0.88 6.92 5.68
CA ALA A 15 0.93 6.76 7.13
C ALA A 15 0.49 5.35 7.55
N PHE A 16 -0.55 4.81 6.92
CA PHE A 16 -0.97 3.44 7.14
C PHE A 16 0.14 2.44 6.77
N GLY A 17 0.80 2.63 5.64
CA GLY A 17 1.93 1.80 5.23
C GLY A 17 3.08 1.84 6.23
N ALA A 18 3.45 3.02 6.73
CA ALA A 18 4.45 3.16 7.77
C ALA A 18 4.09 2.36 9.02
N VAL A 19 2.85 2.50 9.51
CA VAL A 19 2.36 1.73 10.68
C VAL A 19 2.40 0.22 10.39
N TRP A 20 1.89 -0.22 9.25
CA TRP A 20 1.84 -1.64 8.86
C TRP A 20 3.24 -2.29 8.86
N TYR A 21 4.19 -1.68 8.16
CA TYR A 21 5.55 -2.23 8.03
C TYR A 21 6.38 -2.09 9.31
N MET A 22 6.13 -1.07 10.14
CA MET A 22 6.75 -0.99 11.46
C MET A 22 6.22 -2.10 12.38
N SER A 23 4.91 -2.32 12.41
CA SER A 23 4.28 -3.36 13.24
C SER A 23 4.64 -4.79 12.82
N LEU A 24 4.82 -5.03 11.51
CA LEU A 24 5.20 -6.34 10.97
C LEU A 24 6.69 -6.46 10.61
N SER A 25 7.52 -5.53 11.08
CA SER A 25 8.94 -5.44 10.74
C SER A 25 9.71 -6.75 10.96
N GLY A 26 9.50 -7.43 12.09
CA GLY A 26 10.20 -8.69 12.40
C GLY A 26 9.88 -9.83 11.42
N PRO A 27 8.60 -10.22 11.22
CA PRO A 27 8.21 -11.18 10.19
C PRO A 27 8.60 -10.76 8.77
N TRP A 28 8.47 -9.47 8.44
CA TRP A 28 8.83 -8.93 7.14
C TRP A 28 10.33 -9.06 6.85
N LEU A 29 11.19 -8.59 7.76
CA LEU A 29 12.66 -8.70 7.64
C LEU A 29 13.09 -10.16 7.45
N ARG A 30 12.57 -11.09 8.26
CA ARG A 30 12.87 -12.54 8.11
C ARG A 30 12.44 -13.11 6.76
N ALA A 31 11.36 -12.58 6.17
CA ALA A 31 10.88 -13.03 4.87
C ALA A 31 11.62 -12.37 3.69
N THR A 32 12.18 -11.17 3.87
CA THR A 32 12.92 -10.46 2.83
C THR A 32 14.24 -11.14 2.44
N GLY A 33 14.87 -11.86 3.38
CA GLY A 33 16.20 -12.45 3.19
C GLY A 33 17.33 -11.42 3.12
N MET A 34 17.09 -10.17 3.52
CA MET A 34 18.13 -9.15 3.61
C MET A 34 19.18 -9.52 4.66
N GLU A 35 20.44 -9.19 4.39
CA GLU A 35 21.51 -9.31 5.36
C GLU A 35 21.28 -8.31 6.50
N LEU A 36 21.35 -8.80 7.74
CA LEU A 36 21.12 -8.02 8.95
C LEU A 36 22.42 -7.88 9.74
N ASP A 37 22.62 -6.70 10.36
CA ASP A 37 23.70 -6.44 11.29
C ASP A 37 23.45 -7.11 12.67
N ALA A 38 24.39 -6.95 13.60
CA ALA A 38 24.29 -7.49 14.96
C ALA A 38 23.10 -6.92 15.76
N GLN A 39 22.50 -5.81 15.29
CA GLN A 39 21.34 -5.15 15.87
C GLN A 39 20.04 -5.54 15.14
N GLY A 40 20.11 -6.48 14.20
CA GLY A 40 18.96 -6.97 13.43
C GLY A 40 18.45 -5.98 12.38
N GLN A 41 19.24 -4.97 12.01
CA GLN A 41 18.89 -3.99 10.99
C GLN A 41 19.51 -4.35 9.64
N PRO A 42 18.86 -4.04 8.51
CA PRO A 42 19.45 -4.25 7.19
C PRO A 42 20.81 -3.55 7.06
N VAL A 43 21.83 -4.30 6.65
CA VAL A 43 23.20 -3.76 6.45
C VAL A 43 23.18 -2.66 5.39
N ASN A 44 22.43 -2.87 4.30
CA ASN A 44 22.23 -1.88 3.25
C ASN A 44 20.96 -1.06 3.50
N LYS A 45 21.10 0.06 4.21
CA LYS A 45 20.00 1.01 4.42
C LYS A 45 19.76 1.79 3.13
N ALA A 46 18.58 1.63 2.55
CA ALA A 46 18.20 2.24 1.27
C ALA A 46 18.06 3.79 1.29
N GLY A 47 18.48 4.46 2.36
CA GLY A 47 18.40 5.91 2.51
C GLY A 47 16.96 6.43 2.44
N ALA A 48 16.80 7.69 2.03
CA ALA A 48 15.48 8.34 1.92
C ALA A 48 14.69 7.95 0.65
N LEU A 49 15.35 7.34 -0.34
CA LEU A 49 14.79 7.12 -1.67
C LEU A 49 13.50 6.27 -1.67
N PRO A 50 13.38 5.15 -0.92
CA PRO A 50 12.14 4.38 -0.86
C PRO A 50 10.95 5.19 -0.36
N PHE A 51 11.16 6.09 0.61
CA PHE A 51 10.09 6.92 1.15
C PHE A 51 9.58 7.94 0.11
N VAL A 52 10.50 8.52 -0.68
CA VAL A 52 10.12 9.40 -1.79
C VAL A 52 9.33 8.65 -2.84
N ILE A 53 9.80 7.46 -3.23
CA ILE A 53 9.09 6.59 -4.19
C ILE A 53 7.69 6.26 -3.66
N SER A 54 7.58 5.80 -2.40
CA SER A 54 6.30 5.50 -1.78
C SER A 54 5.36 6.71 -1.75
N GLY A 55 5.85 7.90 -1.41
CA GLY A 55 5.03 9.12 -1.40
C GLY A 55 4.47 9.47 -2.78
N VAL A 56 5.30 9.41 -3.82
CA VAL A 56 4.88 9.64 -5.21
C VAL A 56 3.88 8.57 -5.66
N THR A 57 4.15 7.29 -5.39
CA THR A 57 3.24 6.19 -5.73
C THR A 57 1.88 6.33 -5.04
N MET A 58 1.86 6.78 -3.78
CA MET A 58 0.60 7.02 -3.05
C MET A 58 -0.25 8.11 -3.69
N LEU A 59 0.37 9.20 -4.15
CA LEU A 59 -0.33 10.25 -4.88
C LEU A 59 -0.92 9.74 -6.19
N LEU A 60 -0.18 8.89 -6.92
CA LEU A 60 -0.67 8.29 -8.16
C LEU A 60 -1.85 7.34 -7.92
N VAL A 61 -1.75 6.47 -6.91
CA VAL A 61 -2.82 5.54 -6.54
C VAL A 61 -4.07 6.30 -6.11
N ALA A 62 -3.94 7.27 -5.21
CA ALA A 62 -5.07 8.09 -4.74
C ALA A 62 -5.69 8.90 -5.90
N GLY A 63 -4.86 9.48 -6.77
CA GLY A 63 -5.32 10.27 -7.91
C GLY A 63 -6.12 9.42 -8.90
N MET A 64 -5.60 8.25 -9.28
CA MET A 64 -6.28 7.35 -10.20
C MET A 64 -7.55 6.76 -9.57
N MET A 65 -7.51 6.37 -8.29
CA MET A 65 -8.68 5.87 -7.58
C MET A 65 -9.78 6.94 -7.51
N ARG A 66 -9.44 8.20 -7.23
CA ARG A 66 -10.38 9.33 -7.27
C ARG A 66 -10.97 9.55 -8.66
N HIS A 67 -10.17 9.40 -9.71
CA HIS A 67 -10.66 9.51 -11.08
C HIS A 67 -11.67 8.40 -11.38
N THR A 68 -11.34 7.15 -11.05
CA THR A 68 -12.26 6.01 -11.19
C THR A 68 -13.55 6.21 -10.40
N PHE A 69 -13.47 6.63 -9.13
CA PHE A 69 -14.64 6.82 -8.27
C PHE A 69 -15.63 7.84 -8.85
N ALA A 70 -15.10 8.93 -9.43
CA ALA A 70 -15.93 9.93 -10.08
C ALA A 70 -16.58 9.42 -11.38
N MET A 71 -15.92 8.54 -12.13
CA MET A 71 -16.49 7.93 -13.33
C MET A 71 -17.57 6.88 -13.01
N THR A 72 -17.47 6.19 -11.88
CA THR A 72 -18.34 5.06 -11.53
C THR A 72 -19.39 5.37 -10.47
N GLY A 73 -19.51 6.62 -10.03
CA GLY A 73 -20.53 7.03 -9.04
C GLY A 73 -20.25 6.50 -7.62
N ILE A 74 -18.98 6.40 -7.26
CA ILE A 74 -18.54 6.07 -5.89
C ILE A 74 -18.38 7.40 -5.13
N ASP A 75 -19.40 7.71 -4.34
CA ASP A 75 -19.63 9.02 -3.72
C ASP A 75 -19.90 8.94 -2.21
N THR A 76 -19.67 7.77 -1.61
CA THR A 76 -19.80 7.58 -0.15
C THR A 76 -18.59 6.85 0.42
N ALA A 77 -18.33 7.09 1.71
CA ALA A 77 -17.24 6.46 2.44
C ALA A 77 -17.31 4.93 2.41
N GLY A 78 -18.51 4.36 2.55
CA GLY A 78 -18.74 2.92 2.50
C GLY A 78 -18.43 2.33 1.12
N LYS A 79 -18.94 2.96 0.04
CA LYS A 79 -18.61 2.52 -1.33
C LYS A 79 -17.10 2.64 -1.59
N GLY A 80 -16.50 3.76 -1.17
CA GLY A 80 -15.06 4.02 -1.35
C GLY A 80 -14.19 2.99 -0.62
N LEU A 81 -14.50 2.66 0.62
CA LEU A 81 -13.82 1.62 1.39
C LEU A 81 -13.92 0.26 0.69
N VAL A 82 -15.13 -0.17 0.33
CA VAL A 82 -15.36 -1.49 -0.29
C VAL A 82 -14.64 -1.57 -1.64
N THR A 83 -14.71 -0.53 -2.48
CA THR A 83 -14.00 -0.51 -3.74
C THR A 83 -12.49 -0.48 -3.54
N GLY A 84 -11.97 0.30 -2.59
CA GLY A 84 -10.55 0.34 -2.25
C GLY A 84 -10.02 -1.03 -1.80
N LEU A 85 -10.75 -1.71 -0.90
CA LEU A 85 -10.43 -3.09 -0.49
C LEU A 85 -10.45 -4.04 -1.69
N GLY A 86 -11.43 -3.90 -2.59
CA GLY A 86 -11.52 -4.69 -3.81
C GLY A 86 -10.33 -4.49 -4.75
N VAL A 87 -9.87 -3.25 -4.96
CA VAL A 87 -8.67 -2.96 -5.76
C VAL A 87 -7.44 -3.65 -5.17
N GLY A 88 -7.23 -3.50 -3.85
CA GLY A 88 -6.09 -4.14 -3.20
C GLY A 88 -6.17 -5.67 -3.23
N ALA A 89 -7.35 -6.25 -3.03
CA ALA A 89 -7.55 -7.70 -2.94
C ALA A 89 -7.52 -8.41 -4.30
N PHE A 90 -8.13 -7.81 -5.31
CA PHE A 90 -8.36 -8.49 -6.58
C PHE A 90 -7.46 -8.00 -7.71
N PHE A 91 -6.85 -6.80 -7.60
CA PHE A 91 -5.93 -6.31 -8.62
C PHE A 91 -4.48 -6.34 -8.12
N ILE A 92 -4.20 -5.72 -6.97
CA ILE A 92 -2.80 -5.54 -6.53
C ILE A 92 -2.23 -6.82 -5.91
N THR A 93 -2.95 -7.46 -4.99
CA THR A 93 -2.46 -8.66 -4.31
C THR A 93 -2.15 -9.81 -5.27
N PRO A 94 -2.99 -10.15 -6.27
CA PRO A 94 -2.66 -11.18 -7.25
C PRO A 94 -1.45 -10.80 -8.11
N TRP A 95 -1.31 -9.52 -8.46
CA TRP A 95 -0.16 -9.02 -9.20
C TRP A 95 1.15 -9.15 -8.39
N ILE A 96 1.12 -8.82 -7.09
CA ILE A 96 2.23 -9.05 -6.16
C ILE A 96 2.55 -10.54 -6.07
N ALA A 97 1.53 -11.39 -5.85
CA ALA A 97 1.70 -12.83 -5.74
C ALA A 97 2.39 -13.43 -6.97
N MET A 98 1.95 -13.04 -8.16
CA MET A 98 2.54 -13.44 -9.43
C MET A 98 4.01 -13.00 -9.55
N ASN A 99 4.31 -11.72 -9.31
CA ASN A 99 5.68 -11.21 -9.40
C ASN A 99 6.62 -11.87 -8.38
N TYR A 100 6.12 -12.13 -7.17
CA TYR A 100 6.90 -12.80 -6.12
C TYR A 100 7.12 -14.27 -6.43
N ALA A 101 6.14 -14.95 -7.03
CA ALA A 101 6.31 -16.33 -7.50
C ALA A 101 7.39 -16.40 -8.59
N TYR A 102 7.34 -15.53 -9.61
CA TYR A 102 8.36 -15.50 -10.66
C TYR A 102 9.75 -15.13 -10.17
N SER A 103 9.86 -14.28 -9.15
CA SER A 103 11.13 -13.90 -8.54
C SER A 103 11.58 -14.80 -7.38
N MET A 104 10.89 -15.95 -7.18
CA MET A 104 11.18 -16.93 -6.12
C MET A 104 11.31 -16.30 -4.73
N ARG A 105 10.51 -15.26 -4.47
CA ARG A 105 10.44 -14.56 -3.19
C ARG A 105 9.76 -15.45 -2.15
N ASN A 106 10.05 -15.20 -0.87
CA ASN A 106 9.40 -15.92 0.23
C ASN A 106 7.86 -15.71 0.16
N PRO A 107 7.04 -16.77 0.09
CA PRO A 107 5.57 -16.64 0.00
C PRO A 107 4.93 -15.86 1.15
N ARG A 108 5.59 -15.76 2.31
CA ARG A 108 5.13 -14.91 3.43
C ARG A 108 5.05 -13.44 3.05
N LEU A 109 5.87 -12.97 2.11
CA LEU A 109 5.81 -11.61 1.60
C LEU A 109 4.50 -11.35 0.85
N ILE A 110 3.91 -12.37 0.19
CA ILE A 110 2.59 -12.23 -0.45
C ILE A 110 1.52 -11.90 0.59
N ALA A 111 1.55 -12.56 1.75
CA ALA A 111 0.60 -12.29 2.83
C ALA A 111 0.81 -10.90 3.45
N ILE A 112 2.07 -10.49 3.67
CA ILE A 112 2.40 -9.21 4.31
C ILE A 112 2.11 -8.03 3.37
N ASP A 113 2.65 -8.09 2.15
CA ASP A 113 2.57 -7.01 1.16
C ASP A 113 1.19 -6.99 0.47
N GLY A 114 0.56 -8.16 0.31
CA GLY A 114 -0.84 -8.25 -0.12
C GLY A 114 -1.81 -7.73 0.93
N GLY A 115 -1.62 -8.07 2.21
CA GLY A 115 -2.42 -7.52 3.31
C GLY A 115 -2.33 -5.99 3.37
N TYR A 116 -1.12 -5.45 3.20
CA TYR A 116 -0.92 -4.01 3.04
C TYR A 116 -1.65 -3.45 1.83
N ALA A 117 -1.53 -4.08 0.66
CA ALA A 117 -2.20 -3.61 -0.56
C ALA A 117 -3.72 -3.53 -0.39
N ILE A 118 -4.32 -4.54 0.24
CA ILE A 118 -5.76 -4.59 0.56
C ILE A 118 -6.14 -3.43 1.47
N LEU A 119 -5.54 -3.37 2.66
CA LEU A 119 -5.96 -2.42 3.69
C LEU A 119 -5.55 -0.99 3.36
N GLY A 120 -4.37 -0.80 2.78
CA GLY A 120 -3.88 0.50 2.31
C GLY A 120 -4.79 1.09 1.22
N CYS A 121 -5.18 0.30 0.22
CA CYS A 121 -6.16 0.76 -0.77
C CYS A 121 -7.54 0.98 -0.14
N GLY A 122 -7.95 0.17 0.83
CA GLY A 122 -9.16 0.40 1.62
C GLY A 122 -9.15 1.75 2.35
N VAL A 123 -8.04 2.10 3.00
CA VAL A 123 -7.86 3.40 3.67
C VAL A 123 -7.92 4.55 2.68
N ILE A 124 -7.22 4.45 1.54
CA ILE A 124 -7.26 5.48 0.48
C ILE A 124 -8.71 5.64 -0.02
N GLY A 125 -9.38 4.54 -0.32
CA GLY A 125 -10.75 4.54 -0.82
C GLY A 125 -11.74 5.12 0.20
N LEU A 126 -11.60 4.76 1.48
CA LEU A 126 -12.41 5.32 2.57
C LEU A 126 -12.24 6.83 2.64
N VAL A 127 -10.99 7.31 2.70
CA VAL A 127 -10.70 8.74 2.80
C VAL A 127 -11.22 9.49 1.59
N LEU A 128 -11.02 8.96 0.39
CA LEU A 128 -11.60 9.56 -0.81
C LEU A 128 -13.13 9.64 -0.70
N GLY A 129 -13.81 8.57 -0.30
CA GLY A 129 -15.28 8.56 -0.16
C GLY A 129 -15.86 9.48 0.92
N LEU A 130 -15.03 10.13 1.74
CA LEU A 130 -15.45 11.17 2.70
C LEU A 130 -15.53 12.58 2.08
N PHE A 131 -15.05 12.78 0.85
CA PHE A 131 -15.03 14.07 0.12
C PHE A 131 -16.06 14.17 -1.03
#